data_AF-A0A172ZJK3-F1
#
_entry.id   AF-A0A172ZJK3-F1
#
_cell.length_a   1.000
_cell.length_b   1.000
_cell.length_c   1.000
_cell.angle_alpha   90.00
_cell.angle_beta   90.00
_cell.angle_gamma   90.00
#
_symmetry.space_group_name_H-M   'P 1'
#
loop_
_entity.id
_entity.type
_entity.pdbx_description
1 polymer ?
#
loop_
_entity_poly.entity_id
_entity_poly.type
_entity_poly.pdbx_seq_one_letter_code
_entity_poly.pdbx_strand_id
1 'polypeptide(L)'
;MLQDKEITVNELLGYIRSGQKNFCRIEVLDIGEVKGEVCDDIVFKECGMAVDFSGSSFRNAKFIDCNIKTCSFKNTDLTNAEFIGNGVCSVEFYNAQIEGILFQNNYWHGFELTQEDIMRMVREEFYVE
;
A
#
# COMPACT_ATOMS: atom_id res chain seq x y z
N MET A 1 2.29 14.10 -12.29
CA MET A 1 3.17 13.17 -11.55
C MET A 1 3.79 13.97 -10.43
N LEU A 2 3.62 13.56 -9.19
CA LEU A 2 4.27 14.16 -8.03
C LEU A 2 5.56 13.37 -7.76
N GLN A 3 6.70 14.05 -7.56
CA GLN A 3 7.96 13.36 -7.34
C GLN A 3 8.95 14.13 -6.47
N ASP A 4 9.91 13.41 -5.90
CA ASP A 4 11.09 13.96 -5.20
C ASP A 4 10.73 14.95 -4.09
N LYS A 5 9.75 14.57 -3.25
CA LYS A 5 9.18 15.47 -2.24
C LYS A 5 8.81 14.74 -0.96
N GLU A 6 9.09 15.38 0.16
CA GLU A 6 8.52 15.04 1.46
C GLU A 6 7.13 15.69 1.59
N ILE A 7 6.15 14.92 2.03
CA ILE A 7 4.77 15.37 2.21
C ILE A 7 4.17 14.85 3.51
N THR A 8 3.10 15.48 3.95
CA THR A 8 2.24 14.95 5.02
C THR A 8 1.15 14.02 4.47
N VAL A 9 0.55 13.19 5.31
CA VAL A 9 -0.63 12.38 4.97
C VAL A 9 -1.78 13.25 4.49
N ASN A 10 -1.96 14.45 5.06
CA ASN A 10 -3.00 15.37 4.61
C ASN A 10 -2.74 15.91 3.19
N GLU A 11 -1.47 16.18 2.85
CA GLU A 11 -1.11 16.53 1.47
C GLU A 11 -1.33 15.34 0.52
N LEU A 12 -0.93 14.12 0.91
CA LEU A 12 -1.20 12.90 0.15
C LEU A 12 -2.70 12.75 -0.15
N LEU A 13 -3.54 12.87 0.87
CA LEU A 13 -5.00 12.83 0.75
C LEU A 13 -5.52 13.92 -0.20
N GLY A 14 -5.00 15.14 -0.08
CA GLY A 14 -5.33 16.24 -0.99
C GLY A 14 -4.98 15.92 -2.44
N TYR A 15 -3.81 15.33 -2.69
CA TYR A 15 -3.40 14.92 -4.02
C TYR A 15 -4.29 13.80 -4.58
N ILE A 16 -4.57 12.77 -3.79
CA ILE A 16 -5.48 11.67 -4.18
C ILE A 16 -6.85 12.23 -4.57
N ARG A 17 -7.44 13.08 -3.73
CA ARG A 17 -8.76 13.70 -3.99
C ARG A 17 -8.77 14.68 -5.17
N SER A 18 -7.62 15.25 -5.51
CA SER A 18 -7.45 16.07 -6.73
C SER A 18 -7.30 15.24 -8.02
N GLY A 19 -7.26 13.90 -7.90
CA GLY A 19 -7.09 12.98 -9.03
C GLY A 19 -5.64 12.71 -9.42
N GLN A 20 -4.65 13.10 -8.60
CA GLN A 20 -3.25 12.76 -8.84
C GLN A 20 -3.07 11.24 -8.64
N LYS A 21 -2.66 10.54 -9.70
CA LYS A 21 -2.49 9.07 -9.69
C LYS A 21 -1.05 8.60 -9.63
N ASN A 22 -0.07 9.43 -9.97
CA ASN A 22 1.32 8.99 -10.12
C ASN A 22 2.24 9.68 -9.11
N PHE A 23 2.88 8.89 -8.26
CA PHE A 23 3.76 9.32 -7.18
C PHE A 23 5.10 8.59 -7.31
N CYS A 24 6.21 9.33 -7.30
CA CYS A 24 7.54 8.74 -7.47
C CYS A 24 8.55 9.37 -6.51
N ARG A 25 9.24 8.58 -5.68
CA ARG A 25 10.20 9.11 -4.69
C ARG A 25 9.60 10.18 -3.79
N ILE A 26 8.40 9.91 -3.26
CA ILE A 26 7.83 10.71 -2.19
C ILE A 26 8.06 10.03 -0.83
N GLU A 27 8.24 10.81 0.21
CA GLU A 27 8.29 10.33 1.59
C GLU A 27 7.13 10.97 2.37
N VAL A 28 6.27 10.15 2.95
CA VAL A 28 5.17 10.61 3.82
C VAL A 28 5.70 10.63 5.25
N LEU A 29 5.88 11.83 5.80
CA LEU A 29 6.67 12.05 7.02
C LEU A 29 5.93 11.71 8.32
N ASP A 30 4.60 11.80 8.31
CA ASP A 30 3.74 11.54 9.45
C ASP A 30 2.91 10.26 9.25
N ILE A 31 2.55 9.64 10.36
CA ILE A 31 1.56 8.56 10.37
C ILE A 31 0.15 9.16 10.28
N GLY A 32 -0.74 8.46 9.60
CA GLY A 32 -2.11 8.94 9.46
C GLY A 32 -2.98 8.00 8.64
N GLU A 33 -4.16 8.48 8.28
CA GLU A 33 -5.20 7.66 7.69
C GLU A 33 -5.70 8.23 6.36
N VAL A 34 -5.91 7.36 5.38
CA VAL A 34 -6.51 7.62 4.07
C VAL A 34 -7.55 6.50 3.83
N LYS A 35 -8.60 6.53 4.66
CA LYS A 35 -9.65 5.48 4.71
C LYS A 35 -10.81 5.75 3.78
N GLY A 36 -11.33 4.69 3.16
CA GLY A 36 -12.53 4.76 2.32
C GLY A 36 -12.39 5.59 1.04
N GLU A 37 -11.16 5.86 0.60
CA GLU A 37 -10.88 6.66 -0.60
C GLU A 37 -10.84 5.78 -1.87
N VAL A 38 -11.04 6.40 -3.03
CA VAL A 38 -10.93 5.74 -4.35
C VAL A 38 -9.54 5.99 -4.92
N CYS A 39 -8.65 5.03 -4.69
CA CYS A 39 -7.25 5.03 -5.13
C CYS A 39 -7.01 4.12 -6.34
N ASP A 40 -8.05 3.78 -7.11
CA ASP A 40 -7.93 2.95 -8.32
C ASP A 40 -6.91 3.54 -9.31
N ASP A 41 -6.15 2.67 -9.99
CA ASP A 41 -5.10 3.00 -10.96
C ASP A 41 -3.97 3.89 -10.41
N ILE A 42 -3.85 4.05 -9.09
CA ILE A 42 -2.76 4.81 -8.47
C ILE A 42 -1.45 4.05 -8.61
N VAL A 43 -0.37 4.78 -8.85
CA VAL A 43 0.99 4.26 -8.97
C VAL A 43 1.87 4.97 -7.95
N PHE A 44 2.38 4.20 -7.01
CA PHE A 44 3.46 4.57 -6.11
C PHE A 44 4.73 3.85 -6.54
N LYS A 45 5.78 4.62 -6.86
CA LYS A 45 7.09 4.10 -7.22
C LYS A 45 8.16 4.66 -6.30
N GLU A 46 8.99 3.82 -5.69
CA GLU A 46 10.10 4.26 -4.83
C GLU A 46 9.62 5.18 -3.69
N CYS A 47 8.41 4.99 -3.16
CA CYS A 47 7.82 5.85 -2.14
C CYS A 47 7.97 5.25 -0.74
N GLY A 48 8.11 6.08 0.29
CA GLY A 48 8.06 5.68 1.70
C GLY A 48 6.82 6.21 2.39
N MET A 49 6.11 5.35 3.12
CA MET A 49 4.90 5.74 3.85
C MET A 49 4.52 4.73 4.95
N ALA A 50 3.83 5.23 5.97
CA ALA A 50 3.20 4.46 7.05
C ALA A 50 1.76 4.98 7.24
N VAL A 51 0.84 4.48 6.41
CA VAL A 51 -0.52 5.01 6.30
C VAL A 51 -1.56 3.90 6.44
N ASP A 52 -2.61 4.20 7.20
CA ASP A 52 -3.79 3.36 7.27
C ASP A 52 -4.72 3.65 6.08
N PHE A 53 -4.75 2.74 5.13
CA PHE A 53 -5.59 2.79 3.93
C PHE A 53 -6.88 1.96 4.07
N SER A 54 -7.29 1.59 5.28
CA SER A 54 -8.38 0.65 5.49
C SER A 54 -9.68 1.06 4.80
N GLY A 55 -10.34 0.09 4.16
CA GLY A 55 -11.62 0.30 3.46
C GLY A 55 -11.54 1.06 2.13
N SER A 56 -10.36 1.48 1.70
CA SER A 56 -10.15 2.16 0.41
C SER A 56 -10.12 1.17 -0.77
N SER A 57 -10.35 1.68 -1.98
CA SER A 57 -10.22 0.92 -3.24
C SER A 57 -8.88 1.21 -3.90
N PHE A 58 -8.18 0.16 -4.32
CA PHE A 58 -6.86 0.17 -4.98
C PHE A 58 -6.86 -0.75 -6.21
N ARG A 59 -7.98 -0.79 -6.94
CA ARG A 59 -8.07 -1.64 -8.13
C ARG A 59 -7.03 -1.21 -9.14
N ASN A 60 -6.31 -2.19 -9.71
CA ASN A 60 -5.20 -1.97 -10.65
C ASN A 60 -4.07 -1.06 -10.12
N ALA A 61 -4.01 -0.80 -8.81
CA ALA A 61 -2.97 0.02 -8.22
C ALA A 61 -1.59 -0.65 -8.31
N LYS A 62 -0.52 0.14 -8.33
CA LYS A 62 0.85 -0.36 -8.39
C LYS A 62 1.69 0.23 -7.27
N PHE A 63 2.33 -0.64 -6.49
CA PHE A 63 3.34 -0.32 -5.49
C PHE A 63 4.64 -0.98 -5.93
N ILE A 64 5.60 -0.16 -6.38
CA ILE A 64 6.85 -0.61 -7.02
C ILE A 64 8.03 -0.05 -6.25
N ASP A 65 8.87 -0.93 -5.70
CA ASP A 65 10.08 -0.58 -4.94
C ASP A 65 9.81 0.38 -3.78
N CYS A 66 8.62 0.31 -3.17
CA CYS A 66 8.22 1.20 -2.06
C CYS A 66 8.61 0.62 -0.70
N ASN A 67 8.77 1.51 0.28
CA ASN A 67 8.86 1.17 1.70
C ASN A 67 7.51 1.45 2.37
N ILE A 68 6.62 0.46 2.38
CA ILE A 68 5.24 0.57 2.89
C ILE A 68 5.08 -0.06 4.28
N LYS A 69 6.14 -0.09 5.08
CA LYS A 69 6.13 -0.69 6.43
C LYS A 69 5.00 -0.10 7.26
N THR A 70 4.36 -0.93 8.07
CA THR A 70 3.26 -0.54 8.98
C THR A 70 2.02 0.04 8.29
N CYS A 71 1.94 0.04 6.96
CA CYS A 71 0.71 0.40 6.26
C CYS A 71 -0.37 -0.65 6.52
N SER A 72 -1.62 -0.19 6.58
CA SER A 72 -2.79 -1.08 6.71
C SER A 72 -3.62 -1.02 5.44
N PHE A 73 -3.81 -2.17 4.79
CA PHE A 73 -4.71 -2.38 3.66
C PHE A 73 -5.92 -3.22 4.10
N LYS A 74 -6.30 -3.18 5.37
CA LYS A 74 -7.44 -3.94 5.89
C LYS A 74 -8.74 -3.58 5.17
N ASN A 75 -9.55 -4.58 4.84
CA ASN A 75 -10.85 -4.39 4.18
C ASN A 75 -10.77 -3.60 2.85
N THR A 76 -9.61 -3.56 2.18
CA THR A 76 -9.45 -2.85 0.91
C THR A 76 -9.84 -3.72 -0.28
N ASP A 77 -10.08 -3.10 -1.43
CA ASP A 77 -10.16 -3.79 -2.71
C ASP A 77 -8.83 -3.62 -3.47
N LEU A 78 -8.03 -4.69 -3.53
CA LEU A 78 -6.75 -4.75 -4.24
C LEU A 78 -6.86 -5.60 -5.52
N THR A 79 -8.06 -5.67 -6.12
CA THR A 79 -8.27 -6.45 -7.35
C THR A 79 -7.32 -5.97 -8.46
N ASN A 80 -6.56 -6.90 -9.05
CA ASN A 80 -5.52 -6.65 -10.05
C ASN A 80 -4.40 -5.69 -9.59
N ALA A 81 -4.24 -5.44 -8.29
CA ALA A 81 -3.14 -4.62 -7.81
C ALA A 81 -1.79 -5.34 -7.97
N GLU A 82 -0.72 -4.56 -8.09
CA GLU A 82 0.64 -5.06 -8.20
C GLU A 82 1.49 -4.53 -7.04
N PHE A 83 2.09 -5.44 -6.28
CA PHE A 83 3.08 -5.16 -5.26
C PHE A 83 4.39 -5.84 -5.67
N ILE A 84 5.35 -5.03 -6.11
CA ILE A 84 6.63 -5.51 -6.64
C ILE A 84 7.78 -4.82 -5.90
N GLY A 85 8.72 -5.57 -5.34
CA GLY A 85 9.95 -4.99 -4.79
C GLY A 85 9.80 -4.27 -3.45
N ASN A 86 8.67 -4.43 -2.75
CA ASN A 86 8.35 -3.58 -1.61
C ASN A 86 8.93 -4.09 -0.29
N GLY A 87 9.28 -3.16 0.60
CA GLY A 87 9.48 -3.45 2.02
C GLY A 87 8.13 -3.51 2.74
N VAL A 88 7.74 -4.68 3.25
CA VAL A 88 6.39 -4.97 3.76
C VAL A 88 6.37 -5.37 5.25
N CYS A 89 7.34 -4.90 6.04
CA CYS A 89 7.35 -5.21 7.48
C CYS A 89 6.10 -4.67 8.19
N SER A 90 5.42 -5.55 8.92
CA SER A 90 4.20 -5.23 9.69
C SER A 90 3.08 -4.62 8.84
N VAL A 91 3.00 -4.97 7.56
CA VAL A 91 1.87 -4.58 6.71
C VAL A 91 0.68 -5.50 6.97
N GLU A 92 -0.51 -4.92 7.02
CA GLU A 92 -1.75 -5.67 7.24
C GLU A 92 -2.57 -5.75 5.94
N PHE A 93 -2.98 -6.95 5.56
CA PHE A 93 -3.88 -7.18 4.41
C PHE A 93 -5.21 -7.84 4.83
N TYR A 94 -5.50 -7.93 6.12
CA TYR A 94 -6.65 -8.69 6.62
C TYR A 94 -7.97 -8.25 5.95
N ASN A 95 -8.72 -9.23 5.45
CA ASN A 95 -9.97 -9.06 4.72
C ASN A 95 -9.87 -8.20 3.45
N ALA A 96 -8.67 -8.01 2.88
CA ALA A 96 -8.53 -7.37 1.58
C ALA A 96 -8.96 -8.31 0.44
N GLN A 97 -9.62 -7.76 -0.58
CA GLN A 97 -9.91 -8.49 -1.81
C GLN A 97 -8.67 -8.47 -2.69
N ILE A 98 -8.17 -9.65 -3.08
CA ILE A 98 -6.88 -9.79 -3.78
C ILE A 98 -7.00 -10.60 -5.08
N GLU A 99 -8.18 -10.61 -5.71
CA GLU A 99 -8.37 -11.29 -6.98
C GLU A 99 -7.44 -10.70 -8.04
N GLY A 100 -6.66 -11.53 -8.73
CA GLY A 100 -5.70 -11.07 -9.73
C GLY A 100 -4.48 -10.32 -9.19
N ILE A 101 -4.27 -10.28 -7.86
CA ILE A 101 -3.11 -9.58 -7.29
C ILE A 101 -1.79 -10.19 -7.78
N LEU A 102 -0.83 -9.33 -8.10
CA LEU A 102 0.55 -9.71 -8.35
C LEU A 102 1.39 -9.33 -7.13
N PHE A 103 1.95 -10.31 -6.43
CA PHE A 103 2.78 -10.07 -5.24
C PHE A 103 4.14 -10.75 -5.40
N GLN A 104 5.16 -9.99 -5.81
CA GLN A 104 6.47 -10.51 -6.19
C GLN A 104 7.61 -9.71 -5.58
N ASN A 105 8.70 -10.37 -5.19
CA ASN A 105 9.91 -9.72 -4.68
C ASN A 105 9.61 -8.75 -3.52
N ASN A 106 8.66 -9.07 -2.63
CA ASN A 106 8.36 -8.24 -1.46
C ASN A 106 9.11 -8.80 -0.26
N TYR A 107 9.64 -7.95 0.62
CA TYR A 107 10.59 -8.37 1.65
C TYR A 107 10.18 -7.98 3.07
N TRP A 108 10.35 -8.93 4.00
CA TRP A 108 10.27 -8.75 5.45
C TRP A 108 11.59 -9.17 6.10
N HIS A 109 12.34 -8.22 6.68
CA HIS A 109 13.66 -8.46 7.28
C HIS A 109 14.62 -9.29 6.41
N GLY A 110 14.59 -9.10 5.08
CA GLY A 110 15.43 -9.82 4.13
C GLY A 110 14.88 -11.18 3.66
N PHE A 111 13.76 -11.62 4.21
CA PHE A 111 13.01 -12.78 3.69
C PHE A 111 12.01 -12.31 2.65
N GLU A 112 11.97 -13.01 1.51
CA GLU A 112 10.95 -12.75 0.50
C GLU A 112 9.61 -13.33 0.96
N LEU A 113 8.56 -12.50 0.88
CA LEU A 113 7.17 -12.92 1.00
C LEU A 113 6.62 -13.21 -0.40
N THR A 114 5.97 -14.36 -0.51
CA THR A 114 5.47 -14.92 -1.77
C THR A 114 3.98 -14.66 -1.95
N GLN A 115 3.46 -15.03 -3.13
CA GLN A 115 2.02 -15.06 -3.40
C GLN A 115 1.25 -15.91 -2.37
N GLU A 116 1.82 -17.01 -1.86
CA GLU A 116 1.17 -17.83 -0.84
C GLU A 116 1.05 -17.10 0.49
N ASP A 117 2.03 -16.25 0.83
CA ASP A 117 2.03 -15.52 2.09
C ASP A 117 0.93 -14.46 2.11
N ILE A 118 0.76 -13.68 1.04
CA ILE A 118 -0.36 -12.72 0.98
C ILE A 118 -1.73 -13.43 1.04
N MET A 119 -1.86 -14.63 0.46
CA MET A 119 -3.10 -15.44 0.57
C MET A 119 -3.42 -15.88 2.00
N ARG A 120 -2.41 -15.98 2.88
CA ARG A 120 -2.57 -16.23 4.33
C ARG A 120 -2.86 -14.92 5.06
N MET A 121 -2.10 -13.86 4.77
CA MET A 121 -2.22 -12.54 5.41
C MET A 121 -3.60 -11.90 5.27
N VAL A 122 -4.34 -12.20 4.19
CA VAL A 122 -5.74 -11.73 4.05
C VAL A 122 -6.73 -12.42 4.99
N ARG A 123 -6.36 -13.53 5.64
CA ARG A 123 -7.24 -14.32 6.53
C ARG A 123 -6.89 -14.16 8.00
N GLU A 124 -5.67 -13.75 8.29
CA GLU A 124 -5.16 -13.63 9.66
C GLU A 124 -5.28 -12.20 10.13
N GLU A 125 -6.19 -11.98 11.08
CA GLU A 125 -6.19 -10.73 11.84
C GLU A 125 -5.03 -10.82 12.82
N PHE A 126 -3.98 -10.02 12.61
CA PHE A 126 -2.88 -9.91 13.56
C PHE A 126 -3.42 -9.27 14.85
N TYR A 127 -3.78 -10.09 15.83
CA TYR A 127 -3.97 -9.65 17.21
C TYR A 127 -2.59 -9.45 17.81
N VAL A 128 -2.21 -8.21 18.07
CA VAL A 128 -1.11 -7.92 18.98
C VAL A 128 -1.67 -8.12 20.39
N GLU A 129 -1.26 -9.20 21.06
CA GLU A 129 -1.45 -9.33 22.52
C GLU A 129 -0.64 -8.27 23.28
#